data_AF-A0A3A8NHJ8-F1
#
_entry.id   AF-A0A3A8NHJ8-F1
#
_cell.length_a   1.000
_cell.length_b   1.000
_cell.length_c   1.000
_cell.angle_alpha   90.00
_cell.angle_beta   90.00
_cell.angle_gamma   90.00
#
_symmetry.space_group_name_H-M   'P 1'
#
loop_
_entity.id
_entity.type
_entity.pdbx_description
1 polymer ?
#
loop_
_entity_poly.entity_id
_entity_poly.type
_entity_poly.pdbx_seq_one_letter_code
_entity_poly.pdbx_strand_id
1 'polypeptide(L)'
;MSLRIRTIARLTGIREATLRAWERRYGFPRPERSENNYRVYSRDEVEAVRRVAKLMEGGLSVSEAIAQVRTAPVVPFLPDARRMERFWAAVMVLDGDGADAVLEEAREEMGTLAYCDNFLLPLLREMASRLDVAREHLGSALVRQQLRLLLAGMESASDGPRGVLACPAGDHHEGGLLALGVHLKARGWRVTLLGADTPAEALHGACVQVRPDVVALSFVRRREPADFLAVLSASLQACASVPMVVGGPGAREHLKTLFSLGAQYAETAEEFISIWQQVRNAQNRP
;
A
#
# COMPACT_ATOMS: atom_id res chain seq x y z
N MET A 1 -17.07 -2.10 -7.05
CA MET A 1 -17.20 -1.34 -5.78
C MET A 1 -17.14 0.15 -6.12
N SER A 2 -18.17 0.93 -5.78
CA SER A 2 -18.32 2.32 -6.22
C SER A 2 -18.07 3.31 -5.06
N LEU A 3 -17.31 4.38 -5.32
CA LEU A 3 -16.79 5.31 -4.30
C LEU A 3 -17.42 6.70 -4.46
N ARG A 4 -17.60 7.46 -3.37
CA ARG A 4 -18.18 8.82 -3.42
C ARG A 4 -17.11 9.89 -3.63
N ILE A 5 -17.53 11.08 -4.09
CA ILE A 5 -16.62 12.20 -4.40
C ILE A 5 -15.71 12.62 -3.22
N ARG A 6 -16.23 12.56 -1.99
CA ARG A 6 -15.44 12.84 -0.77
C ARG A 6 -14.33 11.82 -0.57
N THR A 7 -14.59 10.55 -0.87
CA THR A 7 -13.61 9.46 -0.71
C THR A 7 -12.49 9.60 -1.73
N ILE A 8 -12.81 9.83 -2.99
CA ILE A 8 -11.79 10.07 -4.03
C ILE A 8 -10.96 11.31 -3.73
N ALA A 9 -11.58 12.43 -3.29
CA ALA A 9 -10.85 13.64 -2.93
C ALA A 9 -9.80 13.41 -1.82
N ARG A 10 -10.12 12.55 -0.85
CA ARG A 10 -9.18 12.17 0.19
C ARG A 10 -8.09 11.21 -0.31
N LEU A 11 -8.45 10.25 -1.17
CA LEU A 11 -7.51 9.26 -1.73
C LEU A 11 -6.54 9.84 -2.77
N THR A 12 -6.87 11.00 -3.35
CA THR A 12 -6.06 11.62 -4.43
C THR A 12 -5.44 12.95 -4.00
N GLY A 13 -5.80 13.48 -2.82
CA GLY A 13 -5.38 14.81 -2.36
C GLY A 13 -6.01 15.97 -3.14
N ILE A 14 -6.84 15.70 -4.16
CA ILE A 14 -7.48 16.73 -4.98
C ILE A 14 -8.81 17.15 -4.33
N ARG A 15 -9.00 18.45 -4.10
CA ARG A 15 -10.23 19.00 -3.50
C ARG A 15 -11.48 18.60 -4.31
N GLU A 16 -12.59 18.33 -3.62
CA GLU A 16 -13.86 17.96 -4.26
C GLU A 16 -14.31 18.97 -5.32
N ALA A 17 -14.13 20.27 -5.06
CA ALA A 17 -14.45 21.34 -6.01
C ALA A 17 -13.60 21.27 -7.29
N THR A 18 -12.32 20.91 -7.16
CA THR A 18 -11.40 20.74 -8.30
C THR A 18 -11.80 19.54 -9.14
N LEU A 19 -12.16 18.41 -8.53
CA LEU A 19 -12.67 17.23 -9.25
C LEU A 19 -13.95 17.55 -10.03
N ARG A 20 -14.88 18.32 -9.45
CA ARG A 20 -16.10 18.78 -10.14
C ARG A 20 -15.79 19.74 -11.28
N ALA A 21 -14.77 20.58 -11.13
CA ALA A 21 -14.33 21.49 -12.17
C ALA A 21 -13.71 20.73 -13.34
N TRP A 22 -12.92 19.70 -13.07
CA TRP A 22 -12.36 18.82 -14.11
C TRP A 22 -13.45 18.05 -14.84
N GLU A 23 -14.44 17.51 -14.12
CA GLU A 23 -15.59 16.80 -14.72
C GLU A 23 -16.31 17.70 -15.72
N ARG A 24 -16.57 18.95 -15.32
CA ARG A 24 -17.28 19.92 -16.16
C ARG A 24 -16.46 20.38 -17.38
N ARG A 25 -15.17 20.64 -17.21
CA ARG A 25 -14.32 21.26 -18.24
C ARG A 25 -13.73 20.24 -19.22
N TYR A 26 -13.38 19.07 -18.71
CA TYR A 26 -12.65 18.07 -19.49
C TYR A 26 -13.45 16.77 -19.65
N GLY A 27 -14.56 16.57 -18.92
CA GLY A 27 -15.29 15.31 -18.90
C GLY A 27 -14.55 14.22 -18.14
N PHE A 28 -13.79 14.58 -17.10
CA PHE A 28 -12.94 13.70 -16.31
C PHE A 28 -12.88 14.14 -14.84
N PRO A 29 -12.99 13.27 -13.84
CA PRO A 29 -13.38 11.85 -13.95
C PRO A 29 -14.80 11.67 -14.50
N ARG A 30 -15.16 10.44 -14.88
CA ARG A 30 -16.48 10.04 -15.41
C ARG A 30 -17.26 9.27 -14.33
N PRO A 31 -17.98 9.97 -13.44
CA PRO A 31 -18.80 9.30 -12.44
C PRO A 31 -20.01 8.62 -13.09
N GLU A 32 -20.35 7.45 -12.58
CA GLU A 32 -21.69 6.86 -12.72
C GLU A 32 -22.65 7.53 -11.74
N ARG A 33 -23.95 7.37 -11.99
CA ARG A 33 -25.01 7.81 -11.06
C ARG A 33 -25.54 6.59 -10.31
N SER A 34 -25.55 6.66 -8.98
CA SER A 34 -26.25 5.66 -8.15
C SER A 34 -27.77 5.75 -8.35
N GLU A 35 -28.52 4.77 -7.83
CA GLU A 35 -29.99 4.81 -7.75
C GLU A 35 -30.52 6.10 -7.10
N ASN A 36 -29.85 6.63 -6.07
CA ASN A 36 -30.20 7.90 -5.43
C ASN A 36 -29.59 9.14 -6.13
N ASN A 37 -29.20 9.03 -7.40
CA ASN A 37 -28.67 10.08 -8.27
C ASN A 37 -27.36 10.78 -7.79
N TYR A 38 -26.64 10.19 -6.82
CA TYR A 38 -25.31 10.67 -6.42
C TYR A 38 -24.22 10.18 -7.39
N ARG A 39 -23.15 10.96 -7.51
CA ARG A 39 -21.94 10.57 -8.25
C ARG A 39 -21.22 9.44 -7.52
N VAL A 40 -20.97 8.35 -8.22
CA VAL A 40 -20.16 7.24 -7.77
C VAL A 40 -19.07 6.93 -8.79
N TYR A 41 -17.88 6.62 -8.30
CA TYR A 41 -16.68 6.42 -9.12
C TYR A 41 -16.26 4.95 -9.02
N SER A 42 -15.91 4.35 -10.16
CA SER A 42 -15.28 3.03 -10.19
C SER A 42 -13.86 3.10 -9.63
N ARG A 43 -13.24 1.94 -9.40
CA ARG A 43 -11.81 1.89 -9.02
C ARG A 43 -10.93 2.46 -10.12
N ASP A 44 -11.23 2.13 -11.36
CA ASP A 44 -10.47 2.58 -12.53
C ASP A 44 -10.50 4.10 -12.67
N GLU A 45 -11.63 4.73 -12.36
CA GLU A 45 -11.77 6.20 -12.33
C GLU A 45 -10.94 6.82 -11.21
N VAL A 46 -10.90 6.20 -10.02
CA VAL A 46 -10.05 6.67 -8.92
C VAL A 46 -8.57 6.55 -9.26
N GLU A 47 -8.15 5.45 -9.87
CA GLU A 47 -6.78 5.26 -10.33
C GLU A 47 -6.39 6.23 -11.45
N ALA A 48 -7.30 6.50 -12.38
CA ALA A 48 -7.08 7.49 -13.42
C ALA A 48 -6.86 8.88 -12.81
N VAL A 49 -7.65 9.27 -11.81
CA VAL A 49 -7.48 10.56 -11.11
C VAL A 49 -6.14 10.60 -10.37
N ARG A 50 -5.69 9.50 -9.75
CA ARG A 50 -4.36 9.41 -9.15
C ARG A 50 -3.23 9.59 -10.18
N ARG A 51 -3.36 8.98 -11.37
CA ARG A 51 -2.37 9.16 -12.45
C ARG A 51 -2.30 10.62 -12.91
N VAL A 52 -3.44 11.29 -13.07
CA VAL A 52 -3.48 12.73 -13.40
C VAL A 52 -2.81 13.56 -12.32
N ALA A 53 -3.10 13.29 -11.03
CA ALA A 53 -2.47 13.99 -9.92
C ALA A 53 -0.93 13.87 -9.95
N LYS A 54 -0.41 12.65 -10.17
CA LYS A 54 1.02 12.37 -10.26
C LYS A 54 1.69 13.08 -11.44
N LEU A 55 1.04 13.12 -12.61
CA LEU A 55 1.58 13.84 -13.77
C LEU A 55 1.64 15.36 -13.51
N MET A 56 0.66 15.91 -12.79
CA MET A 56 0.68 17.32 -12.41
C MET A 56 1.78 17.66 -11.41
N GLU A 57 2.11 16.75 -10.48
CA GLU A 57 3.28 16.90 -9.61
C GLU A 57 4.59 16.93 -10.41
N GLY A 58 4.64 16.22 -11.54
CA GLY A 58 5.74 16.27 -12.51
C GLY A 58 5.78 17.53 -13.38
N GLY A 59 4.92 18.52 -13.13
CA GLY A 59 4.91 19.81 -13.81
C GLY A 59 3.97 19.92 -15.02
N LEU A 60 3.20 18.87 -15.34
CA LEU A 60 2.23 18.94 -16.44
C LEU A 60 0.99 19.76 -16.07
N SER A 61 0.43 20.46 -17.04
CA SER A 61 -0.88 21.09 -16.84
C SER A 61 -1.98 20.03 -16.73
N VAL A 62 -3.11 20.38 -16.08
CA VAL A 62 -4.28 19.50 -15.94
C VAL A 62 -4.73 18.95 -17.30
N SER A 63 -4.73 19.78 -18.34
CA SER A 63 -5.18 19.38 -19.68
C SER A 63 -4.23 18.36 -20.32
N GLU A 64 -2.92 18.58 -20.19
CA GLU A 64 -1.90 17.66 -20.72
C GLU A 64 -1.91 16.34 -19.94
N ALA A 65 -2.01 16.39 -18.61
CA ALA A 65 -2.10 15.21 -17.77
C ALA A 65 -3.36 14.37 -18.07
N ILE A 66 -4.53 15.01 -18.26
CA ILE A 66 -5.77 14.31 -18.65
C ILE A 66 -5.66 13.76 -20.07
N ALA A 67 -5.10 14.52 -21.02
CA ALA A 67 -4.90 14.04 -22.38
C ALA A 67 -3.99 12.81 -22.39
N GLN A 68 -2.87 12.87 -21.67
CA GLN A 68 -1.93 11.76 -21.54
C GLN A 68 -2.55 10.54 -20.85
N VAL A 69 -3.40 10.72 -19.83
CA VAL A 69 -4.12 9.59 -19.19
C VAL A 69 -5.20 8.99 -20.11
N ARG A 70 -5.70 9.74 -21.09
CA ARG A 70 -6.68 9.28 -22.09
C ARG A 70 -6.04 8.63 -23.31
N THR A 71 -4.88 9.12 -23.75
CA THR A 71 -4.16 8.64 -24.94
C THR A 71 -3.16 7.55 -24.59
N ALA A 72 -2.61 7.55 -23.38
CA ALA A 72 -2.10 6.32 -22.81
C ALA A 72 -3.25 5.32 -22.87
N PRO A 73 -3.04 4.11 -23.40
CA PRO A 73 -3.99 3.05 -23.18
C PRO A 73 -4.31 3.05 -21.68
N VAL A 74 -5.53 2.67 -21.28
CA VAL A 74 -5.61 1.92 -20.04
C VAL A 74 -4.77 0.69 -20.36
N VAL A 75 -3.46 0.79 -20.18
CA VAL A 75 -2.61 -0.36 -20.06
C VAL A 75 -3.21 -0.91 -18.78
N PRO A 76 -3.96 -2.04 -18.82
CA PRO A 76 -3.95 -2.83 -17.60
C PRO A 76 -2.47 -2.94 -17.33
N PHE A 77 -2.04 -2.47 -16.17
CA PHE A 77 -0.69 -2.69 -15.74
C PHE A 77 -0.44 -4.18 -16.00
N LEU A 78 0.28 -4.49 -17.09
CA LEU A 78 0.50 -5.84 -17.58
C LEU A 78 1.94 -6.07 -17.17
N PRO A 79 2.16 -6.44 -15.90
CA PRO A 79 3.47 -6.80 -15.45
C PRO A 79 3.87 -7.97 -16.28
N ASP A 80 4.86 -7.80 -17.15
CA ASP A 80 5.60 -8.91 -17.69
C ASP A 80 4.75 -10.16 -17.95
N ALA A 81 3.68 -10.00 -18.73
CA ALA A 81 2.52 -10.90 -18.67
C ALA A 81 2.93 -12.36 -18.90
N ARG A 82 3.97 -12.55 -19.71
CA ARG A 82 4.62 -13.83 -19.95
C ARG A 82 5.30 -14.43 -18.71
N ARG A 83 6.06 -13.64 -17.93
CA ARG A 83 6.64 -14.12 -16.66
C ARG A 83 5.55 -14.37 -15.63
N MET A 84 4.54 -13.50 -15.56
CA MET A 84 3.39 -13.70 -14.68
C MET A 84 2.68 -15.03 -14.99
N GLU A 85 2.39 -15.29 -16.26
CA GLU A 85 1.81 -16.56 -16.73
C GLU A 85 2.70 -17.76 -16.40
N ARG A 86 4.02 -17.66 -16.61
CA ARG A 86 4.98 -18.74 -16.27
C ARG A 86 5.03 -19.01 -14.77
N PHE A 87 5.06 -17.97 -13.95
CA PHE A 87 5.02 -18.10 -12.49
C PHE A 87 3.74 -18.82 -12.05
N TRP A 88 2.59 -18.40 -12.56
CA TRP A 88 1.31 -19.04 -12.25
C TRP A 88 1.25 -20.47 -12.75
N ALA A 89 1.73 -20.75 -13.96
CA ALA A 89 1.80 -22.11 -14.48
C ALA A 89 2.61 -23.03 -13.57
N ALA A 90 3.77 -22.57 -13.07
CA ALA A 90 4.60 -23.31 -12.12
C ALA A 90 3.90 -23.51 -10.77
N VAL A 91 3.33 -22.45 -10.18
CA VAL A 91 2.56 -22.55 -8.92
C VAL A 91 1.36 -23.50 -9.05
N MET A 92 0.67 -23.50 -10.18
CA MET A 92 -0.48 -24.38 -10.43
C MET A 92 -0.13 -25.86 -10.40
N VAL A 93 1.11 -26.22 -10.73
CA VAL A 93 1.62 -27.60 -10.66
C VAL A 93 2.54 -27.84 -9.45
N LEU A 94 2.60 -26.89 -8.51
CA LEU A 94 3.46 -26.91 -7.31
C LEU A 94 4.97 -27.05 -7.63
N ASP A 95 5.38 -26.52 -8.78
CA ASP A 95 6.78 -26.44 -9.19
C ASP A 95 7.42 -25.20 -8.53
N GLY A 96 7.96 -25.40 -7.32
CA GLY A 96 8.61 -24.35 -6.55
C GLY A 96 9.87 -23.81 -7.22
N ASP A 97 10.68 -24.69 -7.81
CA ASP A 97 11.92 -24.31 -8.47
C ASP A 97 11.64 -23.52 -9.76
N GLY A 98 10.65 -23.94 -10.55
CA GLY A 98 10.22 -23.20 -11.74
C GLY A 98 9.62 -21.83 -11.41
N ALA A 99 8.86 -21.73 -10.31
CA ALA A 99 8.33 -20.46 -9.84
C ALA A 99 9.44 -19.51 -9.34
N ASP A 100 10.41 -20.01 -8.59
CA ASP A 100 11.55 -19.22 -8.11
C ASP A 100 12.46 -18.77 -9.26
N ALA A 101 12.71 -19.62 -10.26
CA ALA A 101 13.47 -19.24 -11.45
C ALA A 101 12.85 -18.05 -12.20
N VAL A 102 11.52 -17.98 -12.28
CA VAL A 102 10.82 -16.83 -12.88
C VAL A 102 10.97 -15.57 -12.03
N LEU A 103 10.93 -15.71 -10.71
CA LEU A 103 11.13 -14.59 -9.78
C LEU A 103 12.55 -14.03 -9.90
N GLU A 104 13.57 -14.88 -9.97
CA GLU A 104 14.97 -14.48 -10.14
C GLU A 104 15.22 -13.81 -11.50
N GLU A 105 14.69 -14.37 -12.59
CA GLU A 105 14.79 -13.77 -13.93
C GLU A 105 14.22 -12.34 -13.94
N ALA A 106 13.06 -12.13 -13.32
CA ALA A 106 12.47 -10.80 -13.20
C ALA A 106 13.28 -9.86 -12.30
N ARG A 107 13.94 -10.38 -11.25
CA ARG A 107 14.80 -9.59 -10.35
C ARG A 107 16.06 -9.08 -11.05
N GLU A 108 16.64 -9.88 -11.95
CA GLU A 108 17.86 -9.52 -12.69
C GLU A 108 17.62 -8.40 -13.71
N GLU A 109 16.42 -8.36 -14.31
CA GLU A 109 16.09 -7.39 -15.36
C GLU A 109 15.43 -6.10 -14.85
N MET A 110 14.88 -6.11 -13.63
CA MET A 110 14.16 -4.98 -13.06
C MET A 110 14.96 -4.30 -11.94
N GLY A 111 14.89 -2.97 -11.89
CA GLY A 111 15.37 -2.24 -10.70
C GLY A 111 14.53 -2.59 -9.46
N THR A 112 15.14 -2.58 -8.27
CA THR A 112 14.52 -2.98 -6.98
C THR A 112 13.08 -2.51 -6.76
N LEU A 113 12.83 -1.21 -6.92
CA LEU A 113 11.48 -0.65 -6.71
C LEU A 113 10.50 -1.07 -7.81
N ALA A 114 10.97 -1.14 -9.06
CA ALA A 114 10.17 -1.66 -10.16
C ALA A 114 9.82 -3.13 -9.89
N TYR A 115 10.78 -4.00 -9.58
CA TYR A 115 10.53 -5.40 -9.25
C TYR A 115 9.49 -5.58 -8.12
N CYS A 116 9.61 -4.77 -7.05
CA CYS A 116 8.66 -4.78 -5.94
C CYS A 116 7.24 -4.37 -6.36
N ASP A 117 7.09 -3.20 -7.00
CA ASP A 117 5.78 -2.62 -7.35
C ASP A 117 5.13 -3.29 -8.54
N ASN A 118 5.96 -3.71 -9.48
CA ASN A 118 5.55 -4.14 -10.79
C ASN A 118 5.53 -5.64 -10.95
N PHE A 119 6.03 -6.43 -9.99
CA PHE A 119 6.00 -7.89 -10.11
C PHE A 119 5.52 -8.56 -8.82
N LEU A 120 6.24 -8.33 -7.72
CA LEU A 120 5.94 -9.00 -6.44
C LEU A 120 4.60 -8.59 -5.81
N LEU A 121 4.30 -7.29 -5.76
CA LEU A 121 3.03 -6.81 -5.20
C LEU A 121 1.80 -7.23 -6.02
N PRO A 122 1.81 -7.16 -7.37
CA PRO A 122 0.76 -7.72 -8.22
C PRO A 122 0.51 -9.21 -7.95
N LEU A 123 1.58 -10.02 -7.86
CA LEU A 123 1.48 -11.44 -7.53
C LEU A 123 0.74 -11.67 -6.21
N LEU A 124 1.16 -11.00 -5.13
CA LEU A 124 0.51 -11.12 -3.82
C LEU A 124 -0.98 -10.75 -3.85
N ARG A 125 -1.36 -9.73 -4.64
CA ARG A 125 -2.75 -9.28 -4.76
C ARG A 125 -3.62 -10.29 -5.51
N GLU A 126 -3.07 -10.94 -6.52
CA GLU A 126 -3.77 -11.95 -7.31
C GLU A 126 -3.92 -13.28 -6.54
N MET A 127 -2.90 -13.68 -5.75
CA MET A 127 -2.91 -14.90 -4.92
C MET A 127 -4.15 -14.99 -4.02
N ALA A 128 -4.52 -13.88 -3.39
CA ALA A 128 -5.60 -13.78 -2.41
C ALA A 128 -7.01 -14.11 -2.97
N SER A 129 -7.15 -14.38 -4.28
CA SER A 129 -8.44 -14.56 -4.93
C SER A 129 -8.56 -15.82 -5.80
N ARG A 130 -7.49 -16.61 -5.97
CA ARG A 130 -7.41 -17.58 -7.09
C ARG A 130 -7.02 -19.01 -6.74
N LEU A 131 -6.56 -19.29 -5.53
CA LEU A 131 -5.85 -20.54 -5.25
C LEU A 131 -6.42 -21.31 -4.04
N ASP A 132 -6.19 -22.62 -4.03
CA ASP A 132 -6.28 -23.42 -2.81
C ASP A 132 -5.11 -23.11 -1.86
N VAL A 133 -5.22 -23.62 -0.63
CA VAL A 133 -4.28 -23.34 0.47
C VAL A 133 -2.84 -23.71 0.11
N ALA A 134 -2.59 -24.84 -0.55
CA ALA A 134 -1.23 -25.30 -0.82
C ALA A 134 -0.53 -24.38 -1.83
N ARG A 135 -1.24 -24.03 -2.90
CA ARG A 135 -0.73 -23.15 -3.96
C ARG A 135 -0.55 -21.71 -3.47
N GLU A 136 -1.48 -21.22 -2.63
CA GLU A 136 -1.36 -19.92 -1.99
C GLU A 136 -0.14 -19.88 -1.06
N HIS A 137 0.08 -20.93 -0.25
CA HIS A 137 1.24 -21.02 0.63
C HIS A 137 2.56 -21.04 -0.15
N LEU A 138 2.67 -21.87 -1.19
CA LEU A 138 3.87 -21.91 -2.04
C LEU A 138 4.15 -20.54 -2.67
N GLY A 139 3.19 -19.99 -3.40
CA GLY A 139 3.37 -18.74 -4.13
C GLY A 139 3.69 -17.58 -3.21
N SER A 140 2.95 -17.46 -2.10
CA SER A 140 3.15 -16.35 -1.16
C SER A 140 4.45 -16.49 -0.37
N ALA A 141 4.91 -17.72 -0.08
CA ALA A 141 6.20 -17.96 0.56
C ALA A 141 7.36 -17.50 -0.32
N LEU A 142 7.36 -17.89 -1.60
CA LEU A 142 8.38 -17.48 -2.56
C LEU A 142 8.43 -15.96 -2.76
N VAL A 143 7.27 -15.31 -2.91
CA VAL A 143 7.24 -13.84 -3.05
C VAL A 143 7.72 -13.14 -1.77
N ARG A 144 7.36 -13.64 -0.57
CA ARG A 144 7.87 -13.10 0.69
C ARG A 144 9.38 -13.28 0.84
N GLN A 145 9.92 -14.42 0.39
CA GLN A 145 11.37 -14.67 0.36
C GLN A 145 12.09 -13.61 -0.48
N GLN A 146 11.58 -13.33 -1.68
CA GLN A 146 12.17 -12.30 -2.55
C GLN A 146 12.15 -10.91 -1.93
N LEU A 147 11.05 -10.50 -1.30
CA LEU A 147 10.98 -9.22 -0.57
C LEU A 147 12.01 -9.14 0.57
N ARG A 148 12.22 -10.24 1.29
CA ARG A 148 13.24 -10.31 2.36
C ARG A 148 14.66 -10.22 1.82
N LEU A 149 14.93 -10.84 0.66
CA LEU A 149 16.23 -10.74 -0.02
C LEU A 149 16.51 -9.29 -0.45
N LEU A 150 15.54 -8.59 -1.02
CA LEU A 150 15.68 -7.16 -1.34
C LEU A 150 16.02 -6.34 -0.09
N LEU A 151 15.28 -6.54 1.01
CA LEU A 151 15.51 -5.84 2.26
C LEU A 151 16.89 -6.10 2.87
N ALA A 152 17.40 -7.33 2.75
CA ALA A 152 18.71 -7.73 3.25
C ALA A 152 19.86 -7.13 2.43
N GLY A 153 19.69 -7.04 1.11
CA GLY A 153 20.67 -6.45 0.19
C GLY A 153 20.75 -4.92 0.25
N MET A 154 19.78 -4.26 0.89
CA MET A 154 19.75 -2.80 1.01
C MET A 154 20.57 -2.30 2.20
N GLU A 155 21.47 -1.35 1.93
CA GLU A 155 22.24 -0.65 2.95
C GLU A 155 21.34 0.02 3.99
N SER A 156 21.79 -0.01 5.25
CA SER A 156 21.10 0.70 6.32
C SER A 156 21.56 2.15 6.34
N ALA A 157 20.62 3.09 6.19
CA ALA A 157 20.94 4.49 6.38
C ALA A 157 21.41 4.76 7.81
N SER A 158 22.40 5.64 7.97
CA SER A 158 22.97 5.97 9.27
C SER A 158 22.16 7.03 10.04
N ASP A 159 21.49 7.96 9.34
CA ASP A 159 20.87 9.16 9.92
C ASP A 159 19.40 9.38 9.57
N GLY A 160 18.79 8.51 8.75
CA GLY A 160 17.40 8.68 8.32
C GLY A 160 16.34 8.38 9.38
N PRO A 161 15.05 8.63 9.07
CA PRO A 161 13.94 8.40 9.99
C PRO A 161 13.80 6.92 10.36
N ARG A 162 13.37 6.66 11.60
CA ARG A 162 13.15 5.32 12.14
C ARG A 162 11.69 4.90 12.01
N GLY A 163 11.44 3.82 11.26
CA GLY A 163 10.13 3.20 11.17
C GLY A 163 10.11 1.85 11.87
N VAL A 164 9.12 1.62 12.73
CA VAL A 164 8.79 0.26 13.21
C VAL A 164 7.60 -0.25 12.42
N LEU A 165 7.76 -1.39 11.76
CA LEU A 165 6.78 -1.99 10.85
C LEU A 165 6.30 -3.32 11.43
N ALA A 166 4.98 -3.48 11.58
CA ALA A 166 4.37 -4.71 12.08
C ALA A 166 3.03 -5.02 11.42
N CYS A 167 2.65 -6.30 11.43
CA CYS A 167 1.26 -6.71 11.28
C CYS A 167 0.69 -6.93 12.69
N PRO A 168 -0.54 -6.48 12.97
CA PRO A 168 -1.12 -6.58 14.31
C PRO A 168 -1.49 -8.03 14.67
N ALA A 169 -1.79 -8.26 15.95
CA ALA A 169 -2.17 -9.56 16.51
C ALA A 169 -3.21 -10.31 15.65
N GLY A 170 -2.89 -11.53 15.23
CA GLY A 170 -3.69 -12.41 14.39
C GLY A 170 -3.65 -12.09 12.89
N ASP A 171 -2.75 -11.21 12.44
CA ASP A 171 -2.54 -10.89 11.03
C ASP A 171 -1.18 -11.46 10.55
N HIS A 172 -1.23 -12.52 9.75
CA HIS A 172 -0.05 -13.27 9.31
C HIS A 172 0.48 -12.86 7.93
N HIS A 173 -0.22 -11.97 7.21
CA HIS A 173 0.11 -11.63 5.83
C HIS A 173 1.00 -10.40 5.76
N GLU A 174 2.31 -10.62 5.83
CA GLU A 174 3.31 -9.55 5.88
C GLU A 174 3.79 -9.02 4.52
N GLY A 175 3.32 -9.55 3.39
CA GLY A 175 3.85 -9.20 2.06
C GLY A 175 3.80 -7.69 1.77
N GLY A 176 2.67 -7.03 2.08
CA GLY A 176 2.55 -5.57 1.94
C GLY A 176 3.43 -4.79 2.93
N LEU A 177 3.68 -5.35 4.11
CA LEU A 177 4.56 -4.76 5.12
C LEU A 177 6.02 -4.81 4.68
N LEU A 178 6.47 -5.95 4.14
CA LEU A 178 7.81 -6.11 3.60
C LEU A 178 8.06 -5.16 2.43
N ALA A 179 7.08 -5.04 1.51
CA ALA A 179 7.15 -4.10 0.40
C ALA A 179 7.25 -2.64 0.87
N LEU A 180 6.47 -2.24 1.89
CA LEU A 180 6.64 -0.93 2.51
C LEU A 180 8.06 -0.75 3.07
N GLY A 181 8.61 -1.78 3.71
CA GLY A 181 10.00 -1.78 4.19
C GLY A 181 11.02 -1.50 3.08
N VAL A 182 10.88 -2.15 1.92
CA VAL A 182 11.73 -1.94 0.73
C VAL A 182 11.68 -0.47 0.29
N HIS A 183 10.46 0.07 0.18
CA HIS A 183 10.25 1.47 -0.22
C HIS A 183 10.85 2.49 0.73
N LEU A 184 10.74 2.24 2.04
CA LEU A 184 11.30 3.12 3.07
C LEU A 184 12.83 3.04 3.05
N LYS A 185 13.41 1.83 3.02
CA LYS A 185 14.86 1.65 2.93
C LYS A 185 15.45 2.31 1.67
N ALA A 186 14.78 2.18 0.51
CA ALA A 186 15.20 2.83 -0.73
C ALA A 186 15.28 4.37 -0.62
N ARG A 187 14.56 4.95 0.36
CA ARG A 187 14.53 6.39 0.64
C ARG A 187 15.33 6.76 1.89
N GLY A 188 16.24 5.89 2.31
CA GLY A 188 17.16 6.14 3.41
C GLY A 188 16.54 6.00 4.80
N TRP A 189 15.44 5.26 4.97
CA TRP A 189 14.87 5.04 6.29
C TRP A 189 15.56 3.89 7.04
N ARG A 190 15.60 4.02 8.36
CA ARG A 190 15.99 2.94 9.28
C ARG A 190 14.76 2.15 9.68
N VAL A 191 14.58 1.00 9.03
CA VAL A 191 13.39 0.16 9.21
C VAL A 191 13.68 -0.97 10.19
N THR A 192 12.86 -1.07 11.25
CA THR A 192 12.77 -2.24 12.11
C THR A 192 11.49 -3.00 11.76
N LEU A 193 11.64 -4.18 11.16
CA LEU A 193 10.53 -5.08 10.82
C LEU A 193 10.30 -6.07 11.97
N LEU A 194 9.15 -5.98 12.63
CA LEU A 194 8.71 -6.96 13.63
C LEU A 194 8.03 -8.17 12.97
N GLY A 195 7.45 -7.95 11.78
CA GLY A 195 6.82 -9.00 10.99
C GLY A 195 5.35 -9.23 11.33
N ALA A 196 4.90 -10.45 11.05
CA ALA A 196 3.54 -10.93 11.29
C ALA A 196 3.16 -10.95 12.78
N ASP A 197 1.85 -10.94 13.06
CA ASP A 197 1.27 -11.31 14.35
C ASP A 197 1.96 -10.68 15.57
N THR A 198 2.06 -9.36 15.59
CA THR A 198 2.69 -8.61 16.68
C THR A 198 1.64 -8.08 17.66
N PRO A 199 1.57 -8.61 18.91
CA PRO A 199 0.69 -8.09 19.95
C PRO A 199 1.08 -6.68 20.39
N ALA A 200 0.12 -5.94 20.94
CA ALA A 200 0.32 -4.55 21.38
C ALA A 200 1.47 -4.41 22.41
N GLU A 201 1.63 -5.39 23.30
CA GLU A 201 2.71 -5.42 24.30
C GLU A 201 4.10 -5.52 23.66
N ALA A 202 4.25 -6.40 22.66
CA ALA A 202 5.50 -6.53 21.91
C ALA A 202 5.80 -5.26 21.10
N LEU A 203 4.76 -4.66 20.50
CA LEU A 203 4.87 -3.39 19.78
C LEU A 203 5.31 -2.25 20.72
N HIS A 204 4.77 -2.20 21.94
CA HIS A 204 5.20 -1.24 22.97
C HIS A 204 6.69 -1.40 23.30
N GLY A 205 7.14 -2.64 23.58
CA GLY A 205 8.55 -2.92 23.86
C GLY A 205 9.48 -2.46 22.75
N ALA A 206 9.11 -2.72 21.49
CA ALA A 206 9.85 -2.23 20.33
C ALA A 206 9.89 -0.71 20.26
N CYS A 207 8.78 -0.02 20.55
CA CYS A 207 8.75 1.45 20.56
C CYS A 207 9.67 2.05 21.63
N VAL A 208 9.70 1.45 22.84
CA VAL A 208 10.58 1.90 23.93
C VAL A 208 12.05 1.77 23.55
N GLN A 209 12.43 0.65 22.93
CA GLN A 209 13.82 0.35 22.59
C GLN A 209 14.30 1.12 21.35
N VAL A 210 13.51 1.12 20.27
CA VAL A 210 13.87 1.73 18.99
C VAL A 210 13.69 3.24 19.00
N ARG A 211 12.73 3.74 19.80
CA ARG A 211 12.24 5.13 19.79
C ARG A 211 11.92 5.61 18.36
N PRO A 212 10.99 4.94 17.65
CA PRO A 212 10.73 5.23 16.24
C PRO A 212 10.11 6.61 16.05
N ASP A 213 10.33 7.18 14.86
CA ASP A 213 9.67 8.41 14.41
C ASP A 213 8.24 8.13 13.90
N VAL A 214 7.96 6.87 13.53
CA VAL A 214 6.63 6.41 13.10
C VAL A 214 6.48 4.90 13.31
N VAL A 215 5.25 4.47 13.61
CA VAL A 215 4.84 3.07 13.57
C VAL A 215 3.93 2.83 12.36
N ALA A 216 4.23 1.79 11.59
CA ALA A 216 3.43 1.34 10.46
C ALA A 216 2.74 0.02 10.80
N LEU A 217 1.41 -0.04 10.70
CA LEU A 217 0.66 -1.28 10.87
C LEU A 217 0.01 -1.72 9.56
N SER A 218 0.25 -2.98 9.15
CA SER A 218 -0.40 -3.57 7.98
C SER A 218 -1.51 -4.52 8.41
N PHE A 219 -2.77 -4.11 8.22
CA PHE A 219 -3.95 -4.96 8.43
C PHE A 219 -4.39 -5.56 7.09
N VAL A 220 -4.22 -6.87 6.95
CA VAL A 220 -4.58 -7.59 5.73
C VAL A 220 -5.75 -8.53 6.00
N ARG A 221 -5.78 -9.19 7.15
CA ARG A 221 -6.89 -10.05 7.56
C ARG A 221 -8.18 -9.24 7.66
N ARG A 222 -9.27 -9.80 7.11
CA ARG A 222 -10.62 -9.27 7.33
C ARG A 222 -11.04 -9.51 8.78
N ARG A 223 -11.58 -8.46 9.38
CA ARG A 223 -12.00 -8.44 10.78
C ARG A 223 -13.41 -7.88 10.89
N GLU A 224 -14.15 -8.39 11.86
CA GLU A 224 -15.38 -7.74 12.29
C GLU A 224 -15.07 -6.37 12.90
N PRO A 225 -15.98 -5.38 12.80
CA PRO A 225 -15.71 -4.02 13.27
C PRO A 225 -15.26 -3.94 14.73
N ALA A 226 -15.82 -4.78 15.62
CA ALA A 226 -15.47 -4.80 17.04
C ALA A 226 -14.04 -5.32 17.27
N ASP A 227 -13.62 -6.36 16.55
CA ASP A 227 -12.26 -6.90 16.61
C ASP A 227 -11.23 -5.90 16.06
N PHE A 228 -11.54 -5.28 14.90
CA PHE A 228 -10.70 -4.23 14.33
C PHE A 228 -10.51 -3.07 15.30
N LEU A 229 -11.60 -2.60 15.93
CA LEU A 229 -11.56 -1.54 16.92
C LEU A 229 -10.67 -1.92 18.11
N ALA A 230 -10.87 -3.10 18.69
CA ALA A 230 -10.12 -3.56 19.85
C ALA A 230 -8.61 -3.63 19.57
N VAL A 231 -8.24 -4.24 18.44
CA VAL A 231 -6.83 -4.40 18.05
C VAL A 231 -6.18 -3.05 17.74
N LEU A 232 -6.84 -2.19 16.96
CA LEU A 232 -6.29 -0.87 16.65
C LEU A 232 -6.18 0.02 17.91
N SER A 233 -7.18 0.02 18.78
CA SER A 233 -7.13 0.77 20.04
C SER A 233 -5.99 0.30 20.94
N ALA A 234 -5.79 -1.02 21.08
CA ALA A 234 -4.68 -1.56 21.86
C ALA A 234 -3.32 -1.14 21.28
N SER A 235 -3.14 -1.21 19.96
CA SER A 235 -1.91 -0.77 19.31
C SER A 235 -1.66 0.74 19.46
N LEU A 236 -2.70 1.57 19.34
CA LEU A 236 -2.58 3.02 19.55
C LEU A 236 -2.20 3.35 20.99
N GLN A 237 -2.78 2.68 21.97
CA GLN A 237 -2.43 2.84 23.39
C GLN A 237 -0.99 2.43 23.67
N ALA A 238 -0.55 1.29 23.12
CA ALA A 238 0.83 0.81 23.23
C ALA A 238 1.86 1.79 22.64
N CYS A 239 1.47 2.57 21.63
CA CYS A 239 2.33 3.50 20.89
C CYS A 239 1.94 4.97 21.10
N ALA A 240 1.31 5.34 22.22
CA ALA A 240 0.65 6.64 22.38
C ALA A 240 1.55 7.88 22.11
N SER A 241 2.86 7.76 22.27
CA SER A 241 3.83 8.84 22.01
C SER A 241 4.36 8.90 20.57
N VAL A 242 3.98 7.96 19.69
CA VAL A 242 4.53 7.83 18.35
C VAL A 242 3.41 7.91 17.31
N PRO A 243 3.56 8.70 16.24
CA PRO A 243 2.63 8.69 15.12
C PRO A 243 2.43 7.29 14.54
N MET A 244 1.18 6.89 14.35
CA MET A 244 0.82 5.61 13.75
C MET A 244 0.15 5.82 12.38
N VAL A 245 0.67 5.12 11.37
CA VAL A 245 0.07 5.05 10.04
C VAL A 245 -0.32 3.60 9.77
N VAL A 246 -1.57 3.40 9.41
CA VAL A 246 -2.16 2.09 9.17
C VAL A 246 -2.36 1.91 7.65
N GLY A 247 -2.15 0.71 7.15
CA GLY A 247 -2.40 0.37 5.75
C GLY A 247 -2.93 -1.06 5.60
N GLY A 248 -3.12 -1.46 4.35
CA GLY A 248 -3.58 -2.80 4.00
C GLY A 248 -5.10 -2.92 3.79
N PRO A 249 -5.54 -3.94 3.03
CA PRO A 249 -6.92 -4.09 2.61
C PRO A 249 -7.89 -4.30 3.78
N GLY A 250 -7.47 -4.94 4.87
CA GLY A 250 -8.29 -5.14 6.07
C GLY A 250 -8.62 -3.82 6.77
N ALA A 251 -7.66 -2.89 6.86
CA ALA A 251 -7.92 -1.56 7.40
C ALA A 251 -8.81 -0.69 6.49
N ARG A 252 -8.74 -0.90 5.17
CA ARG A 252 -9.54 -0.14 4.19
C ARG A 252 -11.06 -0.33 4.39
N GLU A 253 -11.48 -1.48 4.91
CA GLU A 253 -12.89 -1.76 5.20
C GLU A 253 -13.40 -0.96 6.42
N HIS A 254 -12.49 -0.50 7.29
CA HIS A 254 -12.79 0.12 8.59
C HIS A 254 -12.35 1.58 8.71
N LEU A 255 -12.20 2.28 7.58
CA LEU A 255 -11.69 3.65 7.53
C LEU A 255 -12.41 4.61 8.49
N LYS A 256 -13.74 4.51 8.65
CA LYS A 256 -14.48 5.39 9.58
C LYS A 256 -13.98 5.24 11.03
N THR A 257 -13.86 4.00 11.49
CA THR A 257 -13.40 3.64 12.84
C THR A 257 -11.95 4.06 13.06
N LEU A 258 -11.10 3.82 12.06
CA LEU A 258 -9.69 4.20 12.07
C LEU A 258 -9.53 5.71 12.31
N PHE A 259 -10.26 6.55 11.58
CA PHE A 259 -10.15 8.01 11.74
C PHE A 259 -10.78 8.52 13.03
N SER A 260 -11.84 7.89 13.55
CA SER A 260 -12.41 8.28 14.85
C SER A 260 -11.45 8.04 16.02
N LEU A 261 -10.52 7.09 15.86
CA LEU A 261 -9.47 6.81 16.84
C LEU A 261 -8.21 7.69 16.66
N GLY A 262 -8.19 8.58 15.65
CA GLY A 262 -7.05 9.48 15.39
C GLY A 262 -5.88 8.83 14.64
N ALA A 263 -6.02 7.57 14.19
CA ALA A 263 -5.02 6.93 13.33
C ALA A 263 -5.04 7.53 11.91
N GLN A 264 -3.90 7.44 11.22
CA GLN A 264 -3.79 7.82 9.80
C GLN A 264 -3.83 6.57 8.91
N TYR A 265 -4.25 6.74 7.66
CA TYR A 265 -4.31 5.64 6.69
C TYR A 265 -3.50 5.95 5.44
N ALA A 266 -2.68 5.00 4.99
CA ALA A 266 -1.93 5.06 3.75
C ALA A 266 -2.19 3.83 2.87
N GLU A 267 -2.44 4.07 1.58
CA GLU A 267 -2.60 3.04 0.56
C GLU A 267 -1.27 2.66 -0.11
N THR A 268 -0.35 3.63 -0.21
CA THR A 268 0.97 3.44 -0.84
C THR A 268 2.09 3.94 0.07
N ALA A 269 3.33 3.56 -0.27
CA ALA A 269 4.49 4.06 0.45
C ALA A 269 4.64 5.58 0.31
N GLU A 270 4.30 6.17 -0.83
CA GLU A 270 4.32 7.62 -1.03
C GLU A 270 3.31 8.34 -0.12
N GLU A 271 2.09 7.81 -0.02
CA GLU A 271 1.07 8.34 0.90
C GLU A 271 1.55 8.24 2.35
N PHE A 272 2.16 7.11 2.73
CA PHE A 272 2.74 6.91 4.06
C PHE A 272 3.79 7.97 4.40
N ILE A 273 4.73 8.23 3.49
CA ILE A 273 5.81 9.20 3.70
C ILE A 273 5.24 10.63 3.79
N SER A 274 4.28 10.98 2.92
CA SER A 274 3.61 12.28 2.95
C SER A 274 2.89 12.52 4.28
N ILE A 275 2.17 11.52 4.79
CA ILE A 275 1.50 11.57 6.09
C ILE A 275 2.51 11.78 7.22
N TRP A 276 3.59 11.00 7.23
CA TRP A 276 4.63 11.17 8.25
C TRP A 276 5.26 12.57 8.24
N GLN A 277 5.56 13.11 7.05
CA GLN A 277 6.11 14.47 6.92
C GLN A 277 5.14 15.52 7.47
N GLN A 278 3.84 15.38 7.22
CA GLN A 278 2.81 16.28 7.75
C GLN A 278 2.74 16.23 9.28
N VAL A 279 2.76 15.03 9.86
CA VAL A 279 2.73 14.86 11.33
C VAL A 279 3.99 15.43 11.97
N ARG A 280 5.17 15.16 11.40
CA ARG A 280 6.45 15.71 11.88
C ARG A 280 6.45 17.24 11.85
N ASN A 281 5.97 17.83 10.76
CA ASN A 281 5.92 19.29 10.62
C ASN A 281 4.90 19.93 11.58
N ALA A 282 3.82 19.24 11.93
CA ALA A 282 2.85 19.72 12.91
C ALA A 282 3.41 19.70 14.35
N GLN A 283 4.21 18.69 14.69
CA GLN A 283 4.88 18.58 16.00
C GLN A 283 6.01 19.59 16.20
N ASN A 284 6.62 20.07 15.12
CA ASN A 284 7.71 21.06 15.13
C ASN A 284 7.23 22.52 14.96
N ARG A 285 5.92 22.79 15.01
CA ARG A 285 5.43 24.18 15.03
C ARG A 285 5.60 24.76 16.45
N PRO A 286 6.20 25.96 16.56
CA PRO A 286 6.47 26.60 17.85
C PRO A 286 5.20 26.99 18.60
#